data_AF-A0A3D2IUD1-F1
#
_entry.id   AF-A0A3D2IUD1-F1
#
_cell.length_a   1.000
_cell.length_b   1.000
_cell.length_c   1.000
_cell.angle_alpha   90.00
_cell.angle_beta   90.00
_cell.angle_gamma   90.00
#
_symmetry.space_group_name_H-M   'P 1'
#
loop_
_entity.id
_entity.type
_entity.pdbx_description
1 polymer ?
#
loop_
_entity_poly.entity_id
_entity_poly.type
_entity_poly.pdbx_seq_one_letter_code
_entity_poly.pdbx_strand_id
1 'polypeptide(L)'
;MVRIFFVKKNIEAILISQKDVNHWWHTEEIFKVADIVNKIKKQSDKKVVLYGASMGGYAAVHYRNIFDAELSIAIAPQIFIDKSVAYYENRWQKELDALQGKMIFNEVDNIREQEGVIYILYDPIHIMDNKHIISYQDLIDNSTAKFIEVPYSGHDLARFLNSTGVLKSIVIQIYEDGKMSNNLLSKFSELYLDDHKAFFNYFRKASLSSEKQNKFLLETMEKHLKDLEKMDFEALYMVAETLSNFGRYEEAINISKRSIDIYKTKMLKDAPSYLYGKYELILKKSKSGL
;
A
#
# COMPACT_ATOMS: atom_id res chain seq x y z
N MET A 1 -18.30 2.70 -8.14
CA MET A 1 -18.43 3.13 -6.71
C MET A 1 -17.61 4.39 -6.41
N VAL A 2 -16.34 4.49 -6.85
CA VAL A 2 -15.45 5.66 -6.63
C VAL A 2 -16.03 6.97 -7.18
N ARG A 3 -16.45 7.01 -8.45
CA ARG A 3 -17.03 8.23 -9.07
C ARG A 3 -18.28 8.74 -8.32
N ILE A 4 -19.12 7.84 -7.82
CA ILE A 4 -20.34 8.19 -7.07
C ILE A 4 -19.99 8.88 -5.74
N PHE A 5 -18.90 8.48 -5.09
CA PHE A 5 -18.46 9.08 -3.84
C PHE A 5 -18.07 10.55 -4.01
N PHE A 6 -17.21 10.86 -4.99
CA PHE A 6 -16.76 12.23 -5.24
C PHE A 6 -17.89 13.13 -5.75
N VAL A 7 -18.75 12.63 -6.63
CA VAL A 7 -19.91 13.38 -7.13
C VAL A 7 -20.85 13.78 -5.97
N LYS A 8 -21.10 12.89 -5.00
CA LYS A 8 -21.90 13.21 -3.81
C LYS A 8 -21.28 14.29 -2.92
N LYS A 9 -19.98 14.56 -3.07
CA LYS A 9 -19.23 15.60 -2.36
C LYS A 9 -18.98 16.84 -3.20
N ASN A 10 -19.60 16.93 -4.38
CA ASN A 10 -19.36 17.99 -5.36
C ASN A 10 -17.90 18.11 -5.79
N ILE A 11 -17.20 16.97 -5.84
CA ILE A 11 -15.82 16.84 -6.32
C ILE A 11 -15.87 16.14 -7.68
N GLU A 12 -15.26 16.76 -8.68
CA GLU A 12 -15.06 16.13 -9.99
C GLU A 12 -13.88 15.17 -9.92
N ALA A 13 -14.12 13.91 -10.32
CA ALA A 13 -13.10 12.88 -10.33
C ALA A 13 -12.79 12.46 -11.77
N ILE A 14 -11.55 12.66 -12.18
CA ILE A 14 -11.00 12.17 -13.44
C ILE A 14 -10.19 10.90 -13.12
N LEU A 15 -10.61 9.77 -13.69
CA LEU A 15 -9.97 8.47 -13.47
C LEU A 15 -9.09 8.15 -14.68
N ILE A 16 -7.79 8.05 -14.45
CA ILE A 16 -6.80 7.73 -15.48
C ILE A 16 -6.39 6.27 -15.30
N SER A 17 -6.43 5.47 -16.36
CA SER A 17 -6.06 4.06 -16.35
C SER A 17 -5.20 3.74 -17.56
N GLN A 18 -4.19 2.89 -17.37
CA GLN A 18 -3.41 2.33 -18.46
C GLN A 18 -4.22 1.25 -19.18
N LYS A 19 -3.91 1.03 -20.46
CA LYS A 19 -4.51 -0.04 -21.26
C LYS A 19 -3.40 -0.94 -21.80
N ASP A 20 -3.72 -2.22 -21.95
CA ASP A 20 -2.92 -3.27 -22.60
C ASP A 20 -1.64 -3.70 -21.86
N VAL A 21 -0.78 -2.78 -21.44
CA VAL A 21 0.48 -3.06 -20.74
C VAL A 21 0.71 -2.11 -19.57
N ASN A 22 1.44 -2.55 -18.53
CA ASN A 22 1.88 -1.66 -17.46
C ASN A 22 3.11 -0.88 -17.91
N HIS A 23 2.87 0.25 -18.56
CA HIS A 23 3.90 1.15 -19.07
C HIS A 23 4.31 2.23 -18.05
N TRP A 24 3.80 2.15 -16.81
CA TRP A 24 4.14 3.06 -15.71
C TRP A 24 4.01 4.53 -16.08
N TRP A 25 3.02 4.85 -16.93
CA TRP A 25 2.74 6.20 -17.42
C TRP A 25 3.84 6.83 -18.31
N HIS A 26 4.87 6.07 -18.71
CA HIS A 26 5.89 6.51 -19.67
C HIS A 26 5.40 6.47 -21.12
N THR A 27 4.36 7.22 -21.40
CA THR A 27 3.75 7.39 -22.72
C THR A 27 3.41 8.85 -22.94
N GLU A 28 3.59 9.38 -24.14
CA GLU A 28 3.26 10.79 -24.46
C GLU A 28 1.79 11.17 -24.17
N GLU A 29 0.89 10.19 -24.14
CA GLU A 29 -0.52 10.37 -23.82
C GLU A 29 -0.75 11.02 -22.45
N ILE A 30 0.15 10.83 -21.48
CA ILE A 30 0.00 11.44 -20.16
C ILE A 30 0.03 12.98 -20.21
N PHE A 31 0.85 13.55 -21.12
CA PHE A 31 0.90 15.00 -21.33
C PHE A 31 -0.41 15.52 -21.92
N LYS A 32 -1.02 14.79 -22.85
CA LYS A 32 -2.34 15.14 -23.42
C LYS A 32 -3.44 15.12 -22.35
N VAL A 33 -3.38 14.14 -21.44
CA VAL A 33 -4.31 14.07 -20.30
C VAL A 33 -4.10 15.25 -19.36
N ALA A 34 -2.84 15.58 -19.05
CA ALA A 34 -2.49 16.74 -18.22
C ALA A 34 -3.00 18.05 -18.84
N ASP A 35 -2.83 18.25 -20.15
CA ASP A 35 -3.36 19.43 -20.88
C ASP A 35 -4.88 19.58 -20.73
N ILE A 36 -5.62 18.47 -20.81
CA ILE A 36 -7.08 18.47 -20.62
C ILE A 36 -7.42 18.88 -19.19
N VAL A 37 -6.75 18.30 -18.18
CA VAL A 37 -6.98 18.65 -16.77
C VAL A 37 -6.65 20.11 -16.49
N ASN A 38 -5.51 20.60 -16.98
CA ASN A 38 -5.07 21.99 -16.83
C ASN A 38 -6.05 22.97 -17.48
N LYS A 39 -6.65 22.60 -18.63
CA LYS A 39 -7.70 23.40 -19.26
C LYS A 39 -8.96 23.47 -18.41
N ILE A 40 -9.40 22.34 -17.84
CA ILE A 40 -10.55 22.29 -16.94
C ILE A 40 -10.29 23.15 -15.68
N LYS A 41 -9.09 23.02 -15.08
CA LYS A 41 -8.64 23.83 -13.95
C LYS A 41 -8.77 25.32 -14.25
N LYS A 42 -8.16 25.79 -15.34
CA LYS A 42 -8.18 27.20 -15.76
C LYS A 42 -9.59 27.75 -16.02
N GLN A 43 -10.51 26.91 -16.48
CA GLN A 43 -11.89 27.31 -16.78
C GLN A 43 -12.81 27.34 -15.56
N SER A 44 -12.42 26.66 -14.47
CA SER A 44 -13.30 26.45 -13.31
C SER A 44 -12.74 26.96 -11.99
N ASP A 45 -11.51 27.49 -11.99
CA ASP A 45 -10.77 27.94 -10.79
C ASP A 45 -10.74 26.87 -9.67
N LYS A 46 -10.77 25.60 -10.08
CA LYS A 46 -10.75 24.46 -9.16
C LYS A 46 -9.33 24.10 -8.79
N LYS A 47 -9.17 23.49 -7.61
CA LYS A 47 -7.93 22.82 -7.23
C LYS A 47 -7.88 21.43 -7.86
N VAL A 48 -6.68 21.01 -8.27
CA VAL A 48 -6.34 19.68 -8.74
C VAL A 48 -5.53 18.96 -7.67
N VAL A 49 -6.03 17.80 -7.26
CA VAL A 49 -5.32 16.89 -6.35
C VAL A 49 -5.07 15.58 -7.07
N LEU A 50 -3.80 15.20 -7.19
CA LEU A 50 -3.45 13.87 -7.67
C LEU A 50 -3.55 12.85 -6.53
N TYR A 51 -4.12 11.69 -6.83
CA TYR A 51 -4.33 10.64 -5.84
C TYR A 51 -4.12 9.28 -6.49
N GLY A 52 -3.29 8.44 -5.88
CA GLY A 52 -3.06 7.09 -6.37
C GLY A 52 -2.35 6.17 -5.38
N ALA A 53 -2.45 4.87 -5.64
CA ALA A 53 -1.81 3.82 -4.84
C ALA A 53 -0.89 2.94 -5.70
N SER A 54 0.20 2.42 -5.14
CA SER A 54 1.14 1.54 -5.85
C SER A 54 1.67 2.23 -7.12
N MET A 55 1.48 1.66 -8.30
CA MET A 55 1.78 2.31 -9.59
C MET A 55 1.00 3.63 -9.83
N GLY A 56 -0.16 3.83 -9.22
CA GLY A 56 -0.84 5.14 -9.20
C GLY A 56 -0.17 6.13 -8.23
N GLY A 57 0.44 5.61 -7.17
CA GLY A 57 1.25 6.42 -6.24
C GLY A 57 2.53 6.92 -6.91
N TYR A 58 3.17 6.10 -7.75
CA TYR A 58 4.23 6.53 -8.67
C TYR A 58 3.80 7.77 -9.47
N ALA A 59 2.64 7.71 -10.13
CA ALA A 59 2.15 8.85 -10.90
C ALA A 59 1.88 10.09 -10.04
N ALA A 60 1.33 9.90 -8.83
CA ALA A 60 1.09 10.99 -7.90
C ALA A 60 2.39 11.68 -7.43
N VAL A 61 3.52 10.94 -7.40
CA VAL A 61 4.85 11.49 -7.10
C VAL A 61 5.44 12.20 -8.31
N HIS A 62 5.37 11.62 -9.50
CA HIS A 62 6.13 12.09 -10.65
C HIS A 62 5.46 13.18 -11.50
N TYR A 63 4.12 13.24 -11.52
CA TYR A 63 3.41 14.08 -12.49
C TYR A 63 2.72 15.32 -11.89
N ARG A 64 2.96 15.66 -10.62
CA ARG A 64 2.31 16.82 -9.98
C ARG A 64 2.49 18.10 -10.79
N ASN A 65 3.73 18.38 -11.21
CA ASN A 65 4.05 19.60 -11.95
C ASN A 65 3.30 19.70 -13.29
N ILE A 66 3.24 18.62 -14.08
CA ILE A 66 2.59 18.67 -15.40
C ILE A 66 1.06 18.79 -15.28
N PHE A 67 0.47 18.28 -14.20
CA PHE A 67 -0.96 18.41 -13.92
C PHE A 67 -1.32 19.71 -13.19
N ASP A 68 -0.34 20.61 -12.98
CA ASP A 68 -0.50 21.84 -12.20
C ASP A 68 -1.26 21.57 -10.88
N ALA A 69 -0.94 20.47 -10.22
CA ALA A 69 -1.68 20.00 -9.05
C ALA A 69 -1.22 20.75 -7.80
N GLU A 70 -2.14 21.22 -6.97
CA GLU A 70 -1.80 21.92 -5.73
C GLU A 70 -1.00 21.00 -4.80
N LEU A 71 -1.43 19.74 -4.69
CA LEU A 71 -0.79 18.69 -3.90
C LEU A 71 -1.06 17.32 -4.51
N SER A 72 -0.36 16.30 -4.01
CA SER A 72 -0.63 14.91 -4.35
C SER A 72 -0.65 13.99 -3.13
N ILE A 73 -1.34 12.86 -3.26
CA ILE A 73 -1.48 11.82 -2.24
C ILE A 73 -1.04 10.49 -2.87
N ALA A 74 0.10 9.98 -2.42
CA ALA A 74 0.68 8.71 -2.85
C ALA A 74 0.55 7.66 -1.73
N ILE A 75 -0.08 6.52 -2.03
CA ILE A 75 -0.29 5.44 -1.05
C ILE A 75 0.54 4.22 -1.46
N ALA A 76 1.43 3.77 -0.58
CA ALA A 76 2.40 2.71 -0.82
C ALA A 76 3.05 2.80 -2.22
N PRO A 77 3.61 3.97 -2.60
CA PRO A 77 4.15 4.14 -3.94
C PRO A 77 5.41 3.29 -4.13
N GLN A 78 5.51 2.60 -5.27
CA GLN A 78 6.81 2.25 -5.84
C GLN A 78 7.31 3.51 -6.55
N ILE A 79 8.20 4.27 -5.92
CA ILE A 79 8.62 5.59 -6.40
C ILE A 79 9.56 5.47 -7.59
N PHE A 80 10.45 4.48 -7.58
CA PHE A 80 11.45 4.31 -8.64
C PHE A 80 11.19 3.04 -9.43
N ILE A 81 11.35 3.11 -10.74
CA ILE A 81 11.35 1.93 -11.61
C ILE A 81 12.58 1.82 -12.50
N ASP A 82 13.40 2.87 -12.56
CA ASP A 82 14.72 2.78 -13.14
C ASP A 82 15.57 1.79 -12.32
N LYS A 83 16.06 0.73 -12.97
CA LYS A 83 16.81 -0.34 -12.31
C LYS A 83 18.17 0.12 -11.78
N SER A 84 18.71 1.23 -12.30
CA SER A 84 19.93 1.84 -11.77
C SER A 84 19.72 2.45 -10.38
N VAL A 85 18.49 2.84 -10.04
CA VAL A 85 18.11 3.39 -8.74
C VAL A 85 17.44 2.31 -7.88
N ALA A 86 16.44 1.62 -8.42
CA ALA A 86 15.64 0.61 -7.76
C ALA A 86 16.17 -0.83 -7.98
N TYR A 87 17.49 -1.05 -7.87
CA TYR A 87 18.12 -2.36 -8.10
C TYR A 87 17.59 -3.49 -7.18
N TYR A 88 16.93 -3.13 -6.08
CA TYR A 88 16.30 -4.03 -5.12
C TYR A 88 14.87 -4.44 -5.51
N GLU A 89 14.28 -3.82 -6.53
CA GLU A 89 12.92 -4.08 -6.96
C GLU A 89 12.85 -5.36 -7.80
N ASN A 90 12.01 -6.29 -7.38
CA ASN A 90 11.85 -7.60 -8.02
C ASN A 90 10.41 -7.84 -8.50
N ARG A 91 9.50 -6.89 -8.27
CA ARG A 91 8.15 -6.88 -8.85
C ARG A 91 8.23 -6.37 -10.29
N TRP A 92 7.24 -6.73 -11.10
CA TRP A 92 7.06 -6.23 -12.48
C TRP A 92 8.28 -6.34 -13.39
N GLN A 93 9.18 -7.31 -13.18
CA GLN A 93 10.48 -7.36 -13.88
C GLN A 93 10.34 -7.30 -15.40
N LYS A 94 9.39 -8.06 -15.95
CA LYS A 94 9.13 -8.10 -17.39
C LYS A 94 8.76 -6.71 -17.93
N GLU A 95 7.88 -6.00 -17.24
CA GLU A 95 7.44 -4.67 -17.63
C GLU A 95 8.53 -3.62 -17.43
N LEU A 96 9.27 -3.69 -16.32
CA LEU A 96 10.38 -2.78 -16.05
C LEU A 96 11.55 -2.98 -17.03
N ASP A 97 11.84 -4.23 -17.43
CA ASP A 97 12.82 -4.54 -18.48
C ASP A 97 12.41 -3.93 -19.82
N ALA A 98 11.12 -4.00 -20.17
CA ALA A 98 10.61 -3.45 -21.41
C ALA A 98 10.70 -1.91 -21.49
N LEU A 99 10.75 -1.24 -20.33
CA LEU A 99 10.84 0.21 -20.18
C LEU A 99 12.29 0.75 -20.15
N GLN A 100 13.30 -0.09 -19.95
CA GLN A 100 14.69 0.37 -19.89
C GLN A 100 15.09 1.10 -21.18
N GLY A 101 15.59 2.34 -21.04
CA GLY A 101 15.93 3.22 -22.17
C GLY A 101 14.75 3.82 -22.92
N LYS A 102 13.51 3.63 -22.46
CA LYS A 102 12.27 4.19 -23.06
C LYS A 102 11.49 5.10 -22.12
N MET A 103 12.00 5.34 -20.91
CA MET A 103 11.39 6.25 -19.96
C MET A 103 11.41 7.68 -20.52
N ILE A 104 10.26 8.35 -20.44
CA ILE A 104 10.08 9.71 -20.99
C ILE A 104 10.72 10.81 -20.15
N PHE A 105 11.26 10.48 -18.97
CA PHE A 105 12.05 11.37 -18.11
C PHE A 105 13.01 10.55 -17.24
N ASN A 106 14.04 11.21 -16.70
CA ASN A 106 14.87 10.67 -15.63
C ASN A 106 14.15 10.86 -14.28
N GLU A 107 13.96 9.80 -13.50
CA GLU A 107 13.20 9.84 -12.25
C GLU A 107 13.83 10.74 -11.18
N VAL A 108 15.16 10.70 -11.07
CA VAL A 108 15.92 11.44 -10.07
C VAL A 108 15.83 12.93 -10.34
N ASP A 109 16.06 13.34 -11.59
CA ASP A 109 15.96 14.74 -11.99
C ASP A 109 14.52 15.24 -11.87
N ASN A 110 13.54 14.44 -12.32
CA ASN A 110 12.13 14.78 -12.19
C ASN A 110 11.69 14.96 -10.73
N ILE A 111 12.20 14.15 -9.79
CA ILE A 111 11.90 14.29 -8.36
C ILE A 111 12.49 15.58 -7.79
N ARG A 112 13.72 15.93 -8.15
CA ARG A 112 14.37 17.17 -7.70
C ARG A 112 13.65 18.42 -8.18
N GLU A 113 12.98 18.33 -9.32
CA GLU A 113 12.18 19.41 -9.89
C GLU A 113 10.73 19.45 -9.36
N GLN A 114 10.26 18.44 -8.61
CA GLN A 114 8.90 18.49 -8.06
C GLN A 114 8.78 19.62 -7.03
N GLU A 115 7.79 20.48 -7.24
CA GLU A 115 7.44 21.53 -6.28
C GLU A 115 6.21 21.12 -5.46
N GLY A 116 5.92 21.86 -4.39
CA GLY A 116 4.70 21.66 -3.59
C GLY A 116 4.73 20.42 -2.67
N VAL A 117 3.57 20.09 -2.11
CA VAL A 117 3.46 19.09 -1.04
C VAL A 117 2.94 17.75 -1.57
N ILE A 118 3.67 16.68 -1.26
CA ILE A 118 3.27 15.29 -1.51
C ILE A 118 2.99 14.59 -0.17
N TYR A 119 1.78 14.08 0.02
CA TYR A 119 1.46 13.18 1.13
C TYR A 119 1.80 11.75 0.74
N ILE A 120 2.78 11.15 1.43
CA ILE A 120 3.23 9.78 1.17
C ILE A 120 2.85 8.90 2.35
N LEU A 121 1.85 8.03 2.14
CA LEU A 121 1.41 7.04 3.13
C LEU A 121 2.11 5.71 2.84
N TYR A 122 2.77 5.12 3.83
CA TYR A 122 3.52 3.87 3.63
C TYR A 122 3.66 3.05 4.92
N ASP A 123 3.95 1.75 4.79
CA ASP A 123 4.34 0.89 5.91
C ASP A 123 5.88 0.86 6.05
N PRO A 124 6.47 1.48 7.09
CA PRO A 124 7.92 1.48 7.28
C PRO A 124 8.51 0.09 7.56
N ILE A 125 7.68 -0.88 7.95
CA ILE A 125 8.09 -2.28 8.21
C ILE A 125 8.08 -3.08 6.89
N HIS A 126 7.45 -2.58 5.83
CA HIS A 126 7.48 -3.21 4.52
C HIS A 126 8.79 -2.87 3.80
N ILE A 127 9.78 -3.76 3.92
CA ILE A 127 11.17 -3.54 3.48
C ILE A 127 11.29 -2.93 2.09
N MET A 128 10.57 -3.48 1.09
CA MET A 128 10.70 -3.00 -0.29
C MET A 128 10.13 -1.61 -0.49
N ASP A 129 8.98 -1.30 0.14
CA ASP A 129 8.35 0.01 -0.01
C ASP A 129 9.13 1.05 0.81
N ASN A 130 9.65 0.68 1.98
CA ASN A 130 10.50 1.56 2.77
C ASN A 130 11.81 1.92 2.05
N LYS A 131 12.38 1.02 1.23
CA LYS A 131 13.54 1.36 0.39
C LYS A 131 13.23 2.46 -0.62
N HIS A 132 12.03 2.46 -1.22
CA HIS A 132 11.60 3.56 -2.10
C HIS A 132 11.55 4.89 -1.33
N ILE A 133 11.04 4.87 -0.10
CA ILE A 133 10.96 6.06 0.75
C ILE A 133 12.35 6.58 1.11
N ILE A 134 13.27 5.72 1.53
CA ILE A 134 14.66 6.11 1.85
C ILE A 134 15.34 6.72 0.63
N SER A 135 15.28 6.05 -0.53
CA SER A 135 15.86 6.58 -1.77
C SER A 135 15.25 7.92 -2.19
N TYR A 136 13.95 8.13 -1.92
CA TYR A 136 13.28 9.39 -2.21
C TYR A 136 13.69 10.50 -1.25
N GLN A 137 13.81 10.21 0.05
CA GLN A 137 14.24 11.16 1.08
C GLN A 137 15.65 11.71 0.81
N ASP A 138 16.54 10.90 0.22
CA ASP A 138 17.90 11.33 -0.16
C ASP A 138 17.92 12.37 -1.31
N LEU A 139 16.79 12.58 -2.01
CA LEU A 139 16.69 13.46 -3.18
C LEU A 139 15.93 14.77 -2.95
N ILE A 140 15.18 14.87 -1.86
CA ILE A 140 14.26 16.00 -1.63
C ILE A 140 14.62 16.79 -0.39
N ASP A 141 14.23 18.06 -0.38
CA ASP A 141 14.21 18.86 0.85
C ASP A 141 12.98 18.50 1.71
N ASN A 142 13.10 18.67 3.03
CA ASN A 142 12.05 18.33 4.01
C ASN A 142 10.71 19.06 3.80
N SER A 143 10.65 20.09 2.96
CA SER A 143 9.42 20.83 2.62
C SER A 143 8.54 20.16 1.56
N THR A 144 9.11 19.28 0.72
CA THR A 144 8.41 18.73 -0.47
C THR A 144 7.49 17.56 -0.14
N ALA A 145 7.77 16.81 0.93
CA ALA A 145 6.97 15.64 1.29
C ALA A 145 6.51 15.60 2.75
N LYS A 146 5.34 15.00 2.96
CA LYS A 146 4.77 14.65 4.27
C LYS A 146 4.62 13.14 4.35
N PHE A 147 5.55 12.52 5.08
CA PHE A 147 5.56 11.08 5.32
C PHE A 147 4.55 10.72 6.42
N ILE A 148 3.64 9.80 6.11
CA ILE A 148 2.63 9.27 7.02
C ILE A 148 2.86 7.77 7.15
N GLU A 149 3.40 7.38 8.30
CA GLU A 149 3.67 5.97 8.59
C GLU A 149 2.40 5.25 9.04
N VAL A 150 2.11 4.13 8.38
CA VAL A 150 0.99 3.23 8.69
C VAL A 150 1.55 1.81 8.82
N PRO A 151 2.24 1.50 9.94
CA PRO A 151 2.91 0.23 10.10
C PRO A 151 1.94 -0.96 10.05
N TYR A 152 2.44 -2.13 9.68
CA TYR A 152 1.68 -3.40 9.61
C TYR A 152 0.61 -3.47 8.52
N SER A 153 0.48 -2.44 7.68
CA SER A 153 -0.45 -2.44 6.55
C SER A 153 0.11 -3.13 5.29
N GLY A 154 1.43 -3.31 5.21
CA GLY A 154 2.14 -3.87 4.06
C GLY A 154 2.00 -3.03 2.78
N HIS A 155 2.27 -3.64 1.63
CA HIS A 155 2.02 -3.00 0.32
C HIS A 155 0.51 -2.77 0.06
N ASP A 156 -0.34 -3.57 0.70
CA ASP A 156 -1.81 -3.51 0.62
C ASP A 156 -2.42 -2.35 1.43
N LEU A 157 -1.65 -1.30 1.74
CA LEU A 157 -2.09 -0.15 2.54
C LEU A 157 -3.38 0.49 1.99
N ALA A 158 -3.51 0.65 0.68
CA ALA A 158 -4.74 1.22 0.09
C ALA A 158 -5.99 0.38 0.40
N ARG A 159 -5.86 -0.96 0.43
CA ARG A 159 -6.94 -1.88 0.82
C ARG A 159 -7.29 -1.68 2.30
N PHE A 160 -6.30 -1.62 3.18
CA PHE A 160 -6.49 -1.36 4.62
C PHE A 160 -7.21 -0.02 4.87
N LEU A 161 -6.77 1.06 4.24
CA LEU A 161 -7.39 2.37 4.41
C LEU A 161 -8.84 2.37 3.88
N ASN A 162 -9.11 1.63 2.81
CA ASN A 162 -10.45 1.54 2.23
C ASN A 162 -11.39 0.66 3.07
N SER A 163 -10.93 -0.49 3.57
CA SER A 163 -11.74 -1.42 4.39
C SER A 163 -12.16 -0.80 5.72
N THR A 164 -11.28 0.02 6.31
CA THR A 164 -11.53 0.76 7.56
C THR A 164 -12.28 2.08 7.34
N GLY A 165 -12.56 2.44 6.09
CA GLY A 165 -13.26 3.67 5.71
C GLY A 165 -12.44 4.96 5.84
N VAL A 166 -11.26 4.91 6.46
CA VAL A 166 -10.40 6.08 6.74
C VAL A 166 -9.85 6.74 5.47
N LEU A 167 -9.70 5.98 4.38
CA LEU A 167 -9.23 6.50 3.09
C LEU A 167 -10.05 7.70 2.61
N LYS A 168 -11.38 7.61 2.75
CA LYS A 168 -12.29 8.69 2.34
C LYS A 168 -12.04 9.94 3.18
N SER A 169 -11.85 9.78 4.48
CA SER A 169 -11.55 10.88 5.38
C SER A 169 -10.21 11.55 5.04
N ILE A 170 -9.19 10.76 4.72
CA ILE A 170 -7.85 11.26 4.33
C ILE A 170 -7.96 12.10 3.05
N VAL A 171 -8.53 11.54 1.98
CA VAL A 171 -8.59 12.23 0.68
C VAL A 171 -9.41 13.51 0.76
N ILE A 172 -10.57 13.48 1.42
CA ILE A 172 -11.42 14.66 1.56
C ILE A 172 -10.77 15.72 2.44
N GLN A 173 -10.20 15.33 3.58
CA GLN A 173 -9.56 16.29 4.49
C GLN A 173 -8.37 16.97 3.82
N ILE A 174 -7.52 16.22 3.11
CA ILE A 174 -6.39 16.80 2.39
C ILE A 174 -6.88 17.71 1.25
N TYR A 175 -7.95 17.33 0.52
CA TYR A 175 -8.53 18.17 -0.53
C TYR A 175 -9.12 19.49 0.01
N GLU A 176 -9.86 19.45 1.11
CA GLU A 176 -10.54 20.60 1.71
C GLU A 176 -9.55 21.52 2.47
N ASP A 177 -8.75 20.93 3.36
CA ASP A 177 -7.91 21.67 4.31
C ASP A 177 -6.46 21.87 3.84
N GLY A 178 -6.03 21.17 2.79
CA GLY A 178 -4.63 21.11 2.36
C GLY A 178 -3.71 20.41 3.37
N LYS A 179 -4.28 19.74 4.39
CA LYS A 179 -3.52 19.04 5.43
C LYS A 179 -4.28 17.88 6.04
N MET A 180 -3.55 16.91 6.60
CA MET A 180 -4.11 15.83 7.41
C MET A 180 -4.09 16.19 8.90
N SER A 181 -5.14 15.83 9.63
CA SER A 181 -5.24 16.09 11.07
C SER A 181 -4.56 15.04 11.95
N ASN A 182 -4.02 15.46 13.09
CA ASN A 182 -3.39 14.56 14.07
C ASN A 182 -4.37 13.53 14.65
N ASN A 183 -5.66 13.87 14.76
CA ASN A 183 -6.71 12.94 15.21
C ASN A 183 -6.85 11.75 14.25
N LEU A 184 -6.70 11.99 12.94
CA LEU A 184 -6.76 10.91 11.95
C LEU A 184 -5.54 9.99 12.05
N LEU A 185 -4.36 10.55 12.32
CA LEU A 185 -3.13 9.79 12.54
C LEU A 185 -3.21 8.90 13.78
N SER A 186 -3.77 9.42 14.89
CA SER A 186 -3.87 8.66 16.14
C SER A 186 -4.80 7.45 16.07
N LYS A 187 -5.66 7.35 15.04
CA LYS A 187 -6.63 6.26 14.88
C LYS A 187 -6.04 5.00 14.24
N PHE A 188 -4.90 5.07 13.54
CA PHE A 188 -4.42 3.94 12.75
C PHE A 188 -4.18 2.67 13.57
N SER A 189 -3.63 2.81 14.78
CA SER A 189 -3.39 1.67 15.67
C SER A 189 -4.68 0.96 16.09
N GLU A 190 -5.75 1.71 16.36
CA GLU A 190 -7.06 1.16 16.71
C GLU A 190 -7.68 0.44 15.52
N LEU A 191 -7.53 0.99 14.31
CA LEU A 191 -8.06 0.43 13.08
C LEU A 191 -7.44 -0.92 12.69
N TYR A 192 -6.25 -1.26 13.21
CA TYR A 192 -5.68 -2.59 12.99
C TYR A 192 -6.58 -3.69 13.55
N LEU A 193 -7.32 -3.42 14.62
CA LEU A 193 -8.22 -4.39 15.26
C LEU A 193 -9.46 -4.72 14.39
N ASP A 194 -9.77 -3.89 13.41
CA ASP A 194 -10.93 -4.05 12.54
C ASP A 194 -10.58 -4.73 11.20
N ASP A 195 -9.29 -4.94 10.91
CA ASP A 195 -8.82 -5.50 9.64
C ASP A 195 -7.97 -6.76 9.87
N HIS A 196 -8.39 -7.90 9.30
CA HIS A 196 -7.72 -9.18 9.53
C HIS A 196 -6.22 -9.15 9.22
N LYS A 197 -5.82 -8.62 8.05
CA LYS A 197 -4.40 -8.61 7.66
C LYS A 197 -3.60 -7.69 8.58
N ALA A 198 -4.08 -6.48 8.80
CA ALA A 198 -3.36 -5.52 9.65
C ALA A 198 -3.26 -6.04 11.09
N PHE A 199 -4.34 -6.59 11.64
CA PHE A 199 -4.36 -7.22 12.96
C PHE A 199 -3.30 -8.31 13.07
N PHE A 200 -3.33 -9.33 12.19
CA PHE A 200 -2.39 -10.45 12.31
C PHE A 200 -0.95 -10.04 12.00
N ASN A 201 -0.74 -9.07 11.10
CA ASN A 201 0.58 -8.52 10.83
C ASN A 201 1.14 -7.72 12.01
N TYR A 202 0.29 -6.98 12.72
CA TYR A 202 0.60 -6.35 14.00
C TYR A 202 0.88 -7.39 15.07
N PHE A 203 -0.08 -8.29 15.33
CA PHE A 203 -0.05 -9.20 16.47
C PHE A 203 1.10 -10.19 16.42
N ARG A 204 1.48 -10.69 15.22
CA ARG A 204 2.62 -11.60 15.07
C ARG A 204 3.99 -10.92 15.22
N LYS A 205 4.06 -9.60 15.07
CA LYS A 205 5.31 -8.81 15.08
C LYS A 205 5.47 -7.94 16.32
N ALA A 206 4.37 -7.59 16.98
CA ALA A 206 4.40 -6.75 18.17
C ALA A 206 5.00 -7.53 19.35
N SER A 207 6.00 -6.95 20.01
CA SER A 207 6.49 -7.45 21.28
C SER A 207 5.41 -7.25 22.35
N LEU A 208 4.88 -8.34 22.86
CA LEU A 208 3.84 -8.36 23.89
C LEU A 208 4.41 -7.85 25.23
N SER A 209 3.91 -6.72 25.72
CA SER A 209 4.52 -5.97 26.84
C SER A 209 3.86 -6.19 28.21
N SER A 210 2.59 -6.61 28.26
CA SER A 210 1.85 -6.84 29.52
C SER A 210 0.79 -7.92 29.42
N GLU A 211 0.53 -8.64 30.51
CA GLU A 211 -0.45 -9.74 30.59
C GLU A 211 -1.88 -9.31 30.18
N LYS A 212 -2.29 -8.11 30.59
CA LYS A 212 -3.61 -7.55 30.23
C LYS A 212 -3.74 -7.27 28.73
N GLN A 213 -2.69 -6.72 28.12
CA GLN A 213 -2.66 -6.49 26.66
C GLN A 213 -2.68 -7.81 25.90
N ASN A 214 -2.02 -8.85 26.43
CA ASN A 214 -2.00 -10.18 25.85
C ASN A 214 -3.40 -10.80 25.84
N LYS A 215 -4.14 -10.70 26.94
CA LYS A 215 -5.53 -11.21 27.01
C LYS A 215 -6.43 -10.55 25.98
N PHE A 216 -6.39 -9.22 25.87
CA PHE A 216 -7.21 -8.48 24.90
C PHE A 216 -6.90 -8.86 23.44
N LEU A 217 -5.61 -8.97 23.09
CA LEU A 217 -5.21 -9.34 21.74
C LEU A 217 -5.54 -10.80 21.43
N LEU A 218 -5.47 -11.70 22.42
CA LEU A 218 -5.93 -13.09 22.27
C LEU A 218 -7.45 -13.15 22.03
N GLU A 219 -8.26 -12.42 22.79
CA GLU A 219 -9.70 -12.34 22.57
C GLU A 219 -10.02 -11.76 21.17
N THR A 220 -9.26 -10.76 20.73
CA THR A 220 -9.39 -10.19 19.39
C THR A 220 -8.99 -11.19 18.30
N MET A 221 -7.92 -11.97 18.51
CA MET A 221 -7.54 -13.07 17.62
C MET A 221 -8.69 -14.06 17.48
N GLU A 222 -9.28 -14.54 18.59
CA GLU A 222 -10.41 -15.48 18.55
C GLU A 222 -11.62 -14.92 17.78
N LYS A 223 -11.86 -13.61 17.88
CA LYS A 223 -12.89 -12.95 17.06
C LYS A 223 -12.57 -13.06 15.57
N HIS A 224 -11.35 -12.74 15.15
CA HIS A 224 -10.97 -12.84 13.74
C HIS A 224 -10.96 -14.30 13.23
N LEU A 225 -10.62 -15.29 14.05
CA LEU A 225 -10.64 -16.70 13.67
C LEU A 225 -12.05 -17.19 13.27
N LYS A 226 -13.13 -16.51 13.68
CA LYS A 226 -14.50 -16.83 13.23
C LYS A 226 -14.75 -16.46 11.77
N ASP A 227 -13.90 -15.62 11.17
CA ASP A 227 -14.03 -15.09 9.82
C ASP A 227 -12.99 -15.68 8.84
N LEU A 228 -12.37 -16.83 9.16
CA LEU A 228 -11.35 -17.47 8.30
C LEU A 228 -11.80 -17.68 6.85
N GLU A 229 -13.09 -17.97 6.64
CA GLU A 229 -13.67 -18.13 5.31
C GLU A 229 -13.59 -16.88 4.41
N LYS A 230 -13.53 -15.69 5.03
CA LYS A 230 -13.47 -14.40 4.32
C LYS A 230 -12.03 -13.97 4.01
N MET A 231 -11.04 -14.66 4.57
CA MET A 231 -9.64 -14.29 4.47
C MET A 231 -9.03 -14.77 3.15
N ASP A 232 -8.11 -13.97 2.60
CA ASP A 232 -7.28 -14.42 1.49
C ASP A 232 -6.08 -15.23 1.99
N PHE A 233 -5.29 -15.74 1.04
CA PHE A 233 -4.15 -16.59 1.38
C PHE A 233 -3.12 -15.87 2.27
N GLU A 234 -2.96 -14.55 2.14
CA GLU A 234 -1.99 -13.80 2.92
C GLU A 234 -2.41 -13.69 4.37
N ALA A 235 -3.67 -13.27 4.60
CA ALA A 235 -4.25 -13.25 5.94
C ALA A 235 -4.17 -14.63 6.60
N LEU A 236 -4.47 -15.70 5.86
CA LEU A 236 -4.43 -17.07 6.39
C LEU A 236 -3.01 -17.51 6.78
N TYR A 237 -1.96 -17.24 6.00
CA TYR A 237 -0.63 -17.62 6.47
C TYR A 237 -0.22 -16.79 7.71
N MET A 238 -0.66 -15.53 7.81
CA MET A 238 -0.36 -14.70 8.97
C MET A 238 -1.05 -15.27 10.22
N VAL A 239 -2.31 -15.70 10.09
CA VAL A 239 -3.02 -16.45 11.15
C VAL A 239 -2.23 -17.68 11.56
N ALA A 240 -1.77 -18.49 10.60
CA ALA A 240 -1.03 -19.71 10.88
C ALA A 240 0.30 -19.43 11.62
N GLU A 241 1.03 -18.40 11.22
CA GLU A 241 2.24 -17.95 11.94
C GLU A 241 1.92 -17.52 13.37
N THR A 242 0.83 -16.76 13.57
CA THR A 242 0.38 -16.33 14.90
C THR A 242 0.03 -17.54 15.77
N LEU A 243 -0.83 -18.46 15.28
CA LEU A 243 -1.22 -19.67 16.03
C LEU A 243 -0.01 -20.53 16.38
N SER A 244 0.94 -20.67 15.45
CA SER A 244 2.18 -21.39 15.71
C SER A 244 3.02 -20.74 16.80
N ASN A 245 3.05 -19.40 16.91
CA ASN A 245 3.75 -18.71 18.00
C ASN A 245 3.08 -18.90 19.37
N PHE A 246 1.80 -19.28 19.40
CA PHE A 246 1.06 -19.62 20.62
C PHE A 246 0.97 -21.13 20.88
N GLY A 247 1.75 -21.95 20.16
CA GLY A 247 1.77 -23.41 20.34
C GLY A 247 0.53 -24.14 19.82
N ARG A 248 -0.37 -23.46 19.10
CA ARG A 248 -1.57 -24.07 18.47
C ARG A 248 -1.21 -24.70 17.13
N TYR A 249 -0.29 -25.66 17.15
CA TYR A 249 0.37 -26.15 15.94
C TYR A 249 -0.56 -26.89 14.98
N GLU A 250 -1.50 -27.69 15.48
CA GLU A 250 -2.44 -28.44 14.62
C GLU A 250 -3.29 -27.48 13.77
N GLU A 251 -3.84 -26.45 14.41
CA GLU A 251 -4.61 -25.41 13.73
C GLU A 251 -3.75 -24.59 12.77
N ALA A 252 -2.54 -24.21 13.18
CA ALA A 252 -1.59 -23.51 12.34
C ALA A 252 -1.25 -24.30 11.06
N ILE A 253 -1.02 -25.62 11.17
CA ILE A 253 -0.74 -26.51 10.05
C ILE A 253 -1.92 -26.54 9.08
N ASN A 254 -3.14 -26.71 9.58
CA ASN A 254 -4.35 -26.77 8.75
C ASN A 254 -4.61 -25.45 8.02
N ILE A 255 -4.47 -24.32 8.71
CA ILE A 255 -4.66 -22.99 8.13
C ILE A 255 -3.56 -22.66 7.12
N SER A 256 -2.32 -23.06 7.38
CA SER A 256 -1.20 -22.85 6.44
C SER A 256 -1.39 -23.65 5.14
N LYS A 257 -1.87 -24.89 5.21
CA LYS A 257 -2.27 -25.66 4.01
C LYS A 257 -3.37 -24.95 3.24
N ARG A 258 -4.42 -24.51 3.94
CA ARG A 258 -5.54 -23.77 3.34
C ARG A 258 -5.07 -22.49 2.63
N SER A 259 -4.11 -21.76 3.19
CA SER A 259 -3.50 -20.60 2.52
C SER A 259 -2.91 -20.98 1.16
N ILE A 260 -2.10 -22.05 1.10
CA ILE A 260 -1.51 -22.58 -0.14
C ILE A 260 -2.61 -22.97 -1.15
N ASP A 261 -3.65 -23.68 -0.69
CA ASP A 261 -4.74 -24.13 -1.56
C ASP A 261 -5.57 -22.98 -2.12
N ILE A 262 -5.86 -21.95 -1.32
CA ILE A 262 -6.53 -20.74 -1.78
C ILE A 262 -5.69 -20.00 -2.82
N TYR A 263 -4.37 -19.90 -2.61
CA TYR A 263 -3.49 -19.30 -3.61
C TYR A 263 -3.59 -20.05 -4.94
N LYS A 264 -3.43 -21.38 -4.92
CA LYS A 264 -3.48 -22.22 -6.12
C LYS A 264 -4.81 -22.07 -6.86
N THR A 265 -5.90 -22.11 -6.11
CA THR A 265 -7.26 -22.01 -6.67
C THR A 265 -7.52 -20.64 -7.29
N LYS A 266 -7.11 -19.55 -6.63
CA LYS A 266 -7.37 -18.18 -7.11
C LYS A 266 -6.41 -17.74 -8.22
N MET A 267 -5.14 -18.14 -8.14
CA MET A 267 -4.10 -17.70 -9.07
C MET A 267 -3.92 -18.66 -10.26
N LEU A 268 -4.58 -19.82 -10.25
CA LEU A 268 -4.50 -20.85 -11.28
C LEU A 268 -3.05 -21.27 -11.60
N LYS A 269 -2.18 -21.28 -10.58
CA LYS A 269 -0.76 -21.66 -10.67
C LYS A 269 -0.27 -22.17 -9.32
N ASP A 270 0.91 -22.78 -9.29
CA ASP A 270 1.49 -23.26 -8.04
C ASP A 270 1.80 -22.11 -7.07
N ALA A 271 1.76 -22.42 -5.77
CA ALA A 271 2.07 -21.47 -4.72
C ALA A 271 3.55 -21.08 -4.75
N PRO A 272 3.89 -19.81 -4.48
CA PRO A 272 5.27 -19.37 -4.40
C PRO A 272 6.01 -20.07 -3.25
N SER A 273 7.32 -20.27 -3.43
CA SER A 273 8.18 -20.98 -2.49
C SER A 273 8.11 -20.44 -1.05
N TYR A 274 7.88 -19.15 -0.86
CA TYR A 274 7.77 -18.57 0.47
C TYR A 274 6.56 -19.09 1.26
N LEU A 275 5.44 -19.47 0.61
CA LEU A 275 4.28 -20.05 1.31
C LEU A 275 4.61 -21.46 1.81
N TYR A 276 5.31 -22.25 0.99
CA TYR A 276 5.81 -23.56 1.41
C TYR A 276 6.84 -23.45 2.53
N GLY A 277 7.78 -22.51 2.44
CA GLY A 277 8.77 -22.28 3.51
C GLY A 277 8.14 -21.90 4.84
N LYS A 278 7.05 -21.11 4.83
CA LYS A 278 6.25 -20.81 6.03
C LYS A 278 5.59 -22.05 6.61
N TYR A 279 4.97 -22.87 5.76
CA TYR A 279 4.35 -24.13 6.17
C TYR A 279 5.36 -25.10 6.79
N GLU A 280 6.52 -25.27 6.17
CA GLU A 280 7.60 -26.13 6.67
C GLU A 280 8.15 -25.64 8.02
N LEU A 281 8.27 -24.32 8.21
CA LEU A 281 8.68 -23.75 9.48
C LEU A 281 7.69 -24.10 10.61
N ILE A 282 6.38 -24.04 10.34
CA ILE A 282 5.35 -24.43 11.32
C ILE A 282 5.46 -25.93 11.64
N LEU A 283 5.64 -26.79 10.63
CA LEU A 283 5.84 -28.22 10.84
C LEU A 283 7.08 -28.50 11.71
N LYS A 284 8.17 -27.76 11.49
CA LYS A 284 9.39 -27.90 12.28
C LYS A 284 9.14 -27.52 13.74
N LYS A 285 8.50 -26.37 14.00
CA LYS A 285 8.14 -25.92 15.35
C LYS A 285 7.24 -26.93 16.07
N SER A 286 6.25 -27.48 15.36
CA SER A 286 5.34 -28.50 15.90
C SER A 286 6.06 -29.77 16.37
N LYS A 287 7.14 -30.17 15.70
CA LYS A 287 7.94 -31.34 16.08
C LYS A 287 8.92 -31.06 17.21
N SER A 288 9.40 -29.83 17.33
CA SER A 288 10.37 -29.44 18.36
C SER A 288 9.73 -28.99 19.68
N GLY A 289 8.44 -28.69 19.71
CA GLY A 289 7.76 -28.14 20.90
C GLY A 289 8.29 -26.76 21.31
N LEU A 290 8.86 -26.01 20.35
CA LEU A 290 9.43 -24.67 20.51
C LEU A 290 8.50 -23.59 19.94
#